data_AF-A0A3M7MXF9-F1
#
_entry.id   AF-A0A3M7MXF9-F1
#
_cell.length_a   1.000
_cell.length_b   1.000
_cell.length_c   1.000
_cell.angle_alpha   90.00
_cell.angle_beta   90.00
_cell.angle_gamma   90.00
#
_symmetry.space_group_name_H-M   'P 1'
#
loop_
_entity.id
_entity.type
_entity.pdbx_description
1 polymer ?
#
loop_
_entity_poly.entity_id
_entity_poly.type
_entity_poly.pdbx_seq_one_letter_code
_entity_poly.pdbx_strand_id
1 'polypeptide(L)'
;MGVKRGRDDAAGDVAPLSKKSKGGFSVGPAHLPDGSYRRKTQKIKNDLIQKAKVKKAYAKRPPPAASLELHPDRQAMLNGAESAHQKRAQAADENVNGFSPRKRDRKPSQSRYRKELEMAEQRKVEREAKQKAQEARQQERRQMAKAKRPGKDGKTKLGRQSTVLLSRVQRLMGEGGHG
;
A
#
# COMPACT_ATOMS: atom_id res chain seq x y z
N MET A 1 49.07 55.89 -18.54
CA MET A 1 49.15 55.82 -20.02
C MET A 1 49.17 54.34 -20.37
N GLY A 2 48.37 53.73 -21.24
CA GLY A 2 47.55 54.19 -22.36
C GLY A 2 47.40 52.97 -23.28
N VAL A 3 46.20 52.78 -23.82
CA VAL A 3 45.65 51.57 -24.47
C VAL A 3 46.18 51.34 -25.91
N LYS A 4 45.96 50.12 -26.47
CA LYS A 4 45.59 49.73 -27.88
C LYS A 4 46.60 48.76 -28.53
N ARG A 5 46.29 47.75 -29.36
CA ARG A 5 45.14 47.09 -30.05
C ARG A 5 45.74 45.76 -30.61
N GLY A 6 45.04 44.73 -31.10
CA GLY A 6 43.66 44.54 -31.53
C GLY A 6 43.46 43.08 -31.99
N ARG A 7 42.21 42.75 -32.34
CA ARG A 7 41.82 41.54 -33.05
C ARG A 7 41.38 41.95 -34.47
N ASP A 8 41.08 40.97 -35.31
CA ASP A 8 40.51 40.98 -36.69
C ASP A 8 41.57 40.54 -37.73
N ASP A 9 41.36 39.69 -38.74
CA ASP A 9 40.30 38.74 -39.11
C ASP A 9 40.80 37.96 -40.37
N ALA A 10 40.11 36.85 -40.68
CA ALA A 10 39.85 36.34 -42.04
C ALA A 10 40.82 35.40 -42.79
N ALA A 11 40.24 34.22 -43.06
CA ALA A 11 40.19 33.48 -44.34
C ALA A 11 41.32 32.50 -44.71
N GLY A 12 40.91 31.24 -44.90
CA GLY A 12 41.73 30.24 -45.59
C GLY A 12 41.26 28.80 -45.42
N ASP A 13 40.01 28.48 -45.82
CA ASP A 13 39.61 27.11 -46.12
C ASP A 13 40.43 26.58 -47.31
N VAL A 14 41.44 25.75 -47.04
CA VAL A 14 42.00 24.80 -48.01
C VAL A 14 42.30 23.51 -47.27
N ALA A 15 41.36 22.58 -47.33
CA ALA A 15 41.59 21.20 -46.94
C ALA A 15 42.63 20.56 -47.87
N PRO A 16 43.76 20.02 -47.37
CA PRO A 16 44.36 18.88 -48.01
C PRO A 16 43.61 17.63 -47.55
N LEU A 17 43.07 16.88 -48.52
CA LEU A 17 42.60 15.51 -48.37
C LEU A 17 43.75 14.61 -47.88
N SER A 18 44.13 14.70 -46.60
CA SER A 18 45.12 13.81 -46.01
C SER A 18 44.42 12.53 -45.57
N LYS A 19 44.65 11.48 -46.37
CA LYS A 19 44.28 10.07 -46.16
C LYS A 19 44.05 9.76 -44.68
N LYS A 20 42.84 9.31 -44.33
CA LYS A 20 42.54 8.73 -43.02
C LYS A 20 43.50 7.57 -42.80
N SER A 21 44.61 7.79 -42.09
CA SER A 21 45.39 6.69 -41.56
C SER A 21 44.41 5.92 -40.68
N LYS A 22 44.07 4.68 -41.05
CA LYS A 22 43.36 3.77 -40.16
C LYS A 22 44.22 3.70 -38.91
N GLY A 23 43.84 4.45 -37.88
CA GLY A 23 44.60 4.54 -36.65
C GLY A 23 44.82 3.13 -36.16
N GLY A 24 46.09 2.71 -36.07
CA GLY A 24 46.44 1.50 -35.34
C GLY A 24 45.88 1.58 -33.92
N PHE A 25 45.89 0.46 -33.20
CA PHE A 25 45.34 0.38 -31.85
C PHE A 25 45.91 1.51 -30.96
N SER A 26 45.11 2.56 -30.74
CA SER A 26 45.49 3.73 -29.96
C SER A 26 45.39 3.36 -28.49
N VAL A 27 46.52 3.02 -27.88
CA VAL A 27 46.65 2.74 -26.44
C VAL A 27 46.80 4.04 -25.66
N GLY A 28 45.96 5.03 -25.98
CA GLY A 28 45.88 6.29 -25.24
C GLY A 28 44.93 6.15 -24.04
N PRO A 29 45.13 6.89 -22.94
CA PRO A 29 44.29 6.84 -21.72
C PRO A 29 42.78 6.96 -21.97
N ALA A 30 42.39 7.55 -23.11
CA ALA A 30 41.00 7.69 -23.54
C ALA A 30 40.34 6.38 -24.01
N HIS A 31 41.11 5.37 -24.41
CA HIS A 31 40.61 4.12 -25.00
C HIS A 31 41.23 2.84 -24.41
N LEU A 32 41.90 2.94 -23.25
CA LEU A 32 42.20 1.75 -22.47
C LEU A 32 40.89 1.18 -21.91
N PRO A 33 40.68 -0.15 -21.94
CA PRO A 33 39.58 -0.75 -21.23
C PRO A 33 39.74 -0.38 -19.76
N ASP A 34 38.87 0.51 -19.27
CA ASP A 34 38.69 0.74 -17.85
C ASP A 34 38.61 -0.64 -17.20
N GLY A 35 39.61 -0.97 -16.38
CA GLY A 35 39.80 -2.33 -15.89
C GLY A 35 38.49 -2.90 -15.33
N SER A 36 38.35 -4.22 -15.36
CA SER A 36 37.11 -4.90 -14.93
C SER A 36 36.60 -4.39 -13.56
N TYR A 37 37.50 -4.01 -12.67
CA TYR A 37 37.21 -3.41 -11.38
C TYR A 37 36.62 -1.98 -11.44
N ARG A 38 37.12 -1.10 -12.33
CA ARG A 38 36.55 0.24 -12.55
C ARG A 38 35.13 0.16 -13.09
N ARG A 39 34.85 -0.79 -13.99
CA ARG A 39 33.48 -1.02 -14.52
C ARG A 39 32.53 -1.51 -13.44
N LYS A 40 32.97 -2.45 -12.60
CA LYS A 40 32.17 -2.97 -11.47
C LYS A 40 31.83 -1.86 -10.48
N THR A 41 32.79 -1.04 -10.10
CA THR A 41 32.57 0.08 -9.17
C THR A 41 31.64 1.15 -9.77
N GLN A 42 31.81 1.52 -11.04
CA GLN A 42 30.89 2.41 -11.75
C GLN A 42 29.47 1.82 -11.84
N LYS A 43 29.33 0.53 -12.14
CA LYS A 43 28.03 -0.17 -12.17
C LYS A 43 27.36 -0.16 -10.80
N ILE A 44 28.08 -0.55 -9.75
CA ILE A 44 27.56 -0.54 -8.37
C ILE A 44 27.08 0.86 -7.98
N LYS A 45 27.86 1.90 -8.31
CA LYS A 45 27.49 3.30 -8.05
C LYS A 45 26.22 3.70 -8.81
N ASN A 46 26.17 3.41 -10.11
CA ASN A 46 25.02 3.75 -10.95
C ASN A 46 23.75 3.01 -10.50
N ASP A 47 23.86 1.72 -10.17
CA ASP A 47 22.77 0.90 -9.65
C ASP A 47 22.24 1.46 -8.32
N LEU A 48 23.12 1.89 -7.42
CA LEU A 48 22.74 2.50 -6.14
C LEU A 48 22.00 3.83 -6.36
N ILE A 49 22.50 4.68 -7.28
CA ILE A 49 21.86 5.94 -7.63
C ILE A 49 20.47 5.70 -8.24
N GLN A 50 20.33 4.72 -9.13
CA GLN A 50 19.04 4.38 -9.75
C GLN A 50 18.04 3.88 -8.70
N LYS A 51 18.45 2.97 -7.80
CA LYS A 51 17.60 2.49 -6.70
C LYS A 51 17.16 3.63 -5.78
N ALA A 52 18.07 4.55 -5.44
CA ALA A 52 17.75 5.71 -4.63
C ALA A 52 16.76 6.65 -5.34
N LYS A 53 16.93 6.90 -6.65
CA LYS A 53 16.00 7.69 -7.46
C LYS A 53 14.61 7.05 -7.54
N VAL A 54 14.53 5.75 -7.78
CA VAL A 54 13.26 5.01 -7.81
C VAL A 54 12.57 5.07 -6.45
N LYS A 55 13.30 4.82 -5.35
CA LYS A 55 12.76 4.91 -3.99
C LYS A 55 12.25 6.31 -3.67
N LYS A 56 13.00 7.36 -4.05
CA LYS A 56 12.58 8.76 -3.89
C LYS A 56 11.35 9.09 -4.73
N ALA A 57 11.28 8.61 -5.98
CA ALA A 57 10.12 8.81 -6.85
C ALA A 57 8.88 8.10 -6.31
N TYR A 58 9.04 6.88 -5.79
CA TYR A 58 7.96 6.11 -5.16
C TYR A 58 7.47 6.75 -3.87
N ALA A 59 8.38 7.26 -3.03
CA ALA A 59 8.02 7.98 -1.80
C ALA A 59 7.41 9.36 -2.06
N LYS A 60 7.79 10.03 -3.16
CA LYS A 60 7.21 11.32 -3.57
C LYS A 60 5.82 11.16 -4.18
N ARG A 61 5.54 10.02 -4.80
CA ARG A 61 4.16 9.68 -5.19
C ARG A 61 3.39 9.40 -3.92
N PRO A 62 2.18 9.98 -3.73
CA PRO A 62 1.30 9.47 -2.69
C PRO A 62 1.15 7.96 -2.94
N PRO A 63 1.16 7.10 -1.90
CA PRO A 63 0.77 5.72 -2.10
C PRO A 63 -0.55 5.75 -2.87
N PRO A 64 -0.76 4.92 -3.92
CA PRO A 64 -2.10 4.79 -4.47
C PRO A 64 -2.96 4.54 -3.26
N ALA A 65 -3.95 5.42 -3.05
CA ALA A 65 -4.77 5.38 -1.85
C ALA A 65 -5.11 3.90 -1.66
N ALA A 66 -4.60 3.31 -0.59
CA ALA A 66 -5.06 2.01 -0.14
C ALA A 66 -6.46 2.29 0.42
N SER A 67 -7.35 2.74 -0.47
CA SER A 67 -8.77 2.67 -0.28
C SER A 67 -8.98 1.19 -0.04
N LEU A 68 -9.54 0.89 1.14
CA LEU A 68 -10.08 -0.42 1.46
C LEU A 68 -11.09 -0.89 0.38
N GLU A 69 -11.51 0.04 -0.49
CA GLU A 69 -12.25 -0.17 -1.72
C GLU A 69 -11.39 -0.84 -2.78
N LEU A 70 -11.81 -2.06 -3.10
CA LEU A 70 -11.28 -2.89 -4.17
C LEU A 70 -11.26 -2.11 -5.50
N HIS A 71 -10.15 -2.13 -6.24
CA HIS A 71 -10.04 -1.50 -7.57
C HIS A 71 -11.23 -1.91 -8.47
N PRO A 72 -11.80 -0.99 -9.28
CA PRO A 72 -13.00 -1.27 -10.09
C PRO A 72 -12.84 -2.52 -10.97
N ASP A 73 -11.71 -2.69 -11.65
CA ASP A 73 -11.44 -3.90 -12.45
C ASP A 73 -11.53 -5.20 -11.66
N ARG A 74 -11.09 -5.18 -10.40
CA ARG A 74 -11.13 -6.34 -9.51
C ARG A 74 -12.55 -6.59 -8.98
N GLN A 75 -13.35 -5.54 -8.77
CA GLN A 75 -14.78 -5.68 -8.48
C GLN A 75 -15.53 -6.31 -9.66
N ALA A 76 -15.23 -5.90 -10.88
CA ALA A 76 -15.83 -6.49 -12.08
C ALA A 76 -15.49 -7.99 -12.22
N MET A 77 -14.25 -8.40 -11.88
CA MET A 77 -13.89 -9.81 -11.86
C MET A 77 -14.64 -10.62 -10.79
N LEU A 78 -14.85 -10.06 -9.60
CA LEU A 78 -15.63 -10.72 -8.54
C LEU A 78 -17.11 -10.82 -8.90
N ASN A 79 -17.73 -9.72 -9.34
CA ASN A 79 -19.13 -9.71 -9.76
C ASN A 79 -19.38 -10.64 -10.96
N GLY A 80 -18.43 -10.71 -11.90
CA GLY A 80 -18.46 -11.66 -13.02
C GLY A 80 -18.35 -13.11 -12.57
N ALA A 81 -17.48 -13.40 -11.60
CA ALA A 81 -17.37 -14.74 -11.00
C ALA A 81 -18.64 -15.14 -10.24
N GLU A 82 -19.22 -14.22 -9.45
CA GLU A 82 -20.49 -14.45 -8.75
C GLU A 82 -21.65 -14.67 -9.73
N SER A 83 -21.74 -13.88 -10.80
CA SER A 83 -22.74 -14.08 -11.87
C SER A 83 -22.55 -15.42 -12.58
N ALA A 84 -21.32 -15.84 -12.86
CA ALA A 84 -21.03 -17.15 -13.45
C ALA A 84 -21.42 -18.31 -12.51
N HIS A 85 -21.19 -18.17 -11.20
CA HIS A 85 -21.64 -19.14 -10.20
C HIS A 85 -23.17 -19.20 -10.11
N GLN A 86 -23.86 -18.06 -10.17
CA GLN A 86 -25.32 -18.01 -10.18
C GLN A 86 -25.91 -18.66 -11.45
N LYS A 87 -25.37 -18.35 -12.64
CA LYS A 87 -25.79 -18.99 -13.90
C LYS A 87 -25.56 -20.50 -13.90
N ARG A 88 -24.45 -20.97 -13.32
CA ARG A 88 -24.14 -22.39 -13.21
C ARG A 88 -25.01 -23.10 -12.16
N ALA A 89 -25.44 -22.40 -11.11
CA ALA A 89 -26.39 -22.92 -10.13
C ALA A 89 -27.81 -23.00 -10.72
N GLN A 90 -28.24 -21.99 -11.48
CA GLN A 90 -29.54 -21.97 -12.17
C GLN A 90 -29.61 -23.03 -13.28
N ALA A 91 -28.55 -23.19 -14.07
CA ALA A 91 -28.49 -24.25 -15.10
C ALA A 91 -28.47 -25.68 -14.54
N ALA A 92 -28.17 -25.84 -13.24
CA ALA A 92 -28.24 -27.15 -12.58
C ALA A 92 -29.65 -27.51 -12.10
N ASP A 93 -30.62 -26.61 -12.23
CA ASP A 93 -32.04 -26.81 -11.84
C ASP A 93 -32.98 -26.98 -13.05
N GLU A 94 -32.54 -26.64 -14.26
CA GLU A 94 -33.31 -26.85 -15.50
C GLU A 94 -33.26 -28.32 -15.92
N ASN A 95 -34.24 -29.10 -15.43
CA ASN A 95 -34.47 -30.50 -15.78
C ASN A 95 -34.97 -30.62 -17.24
N VAL A 96 -34.06 -30.78 -18.20
CA VAL A 96 -34.44 -30.94 -19.62
C VAL A 96 -35.07 -32.32 -19.93
N ASN A 97 -35.01 -33.32 -19.04
CA ASN A 97 -35.42 -34.71 -19.37
C ASN A 97 -36.28 -35.45 -18.31
N GLY A 98 -36.97 -34.76 -17.40
CA GLY A 98 -37.95 -35.39 -16.48
C GLY A 98 -37.39 -36.43 -15.48
N PHE A 99 -36.11 -36.77 -15.54
CA PHE A 99 -35.44 -37.63 -14.57
C PHE A 99 -34.97 -36.78 -13.39
N SER A 100 -35.82 -36.60 -12.38
CA SER A 100 -35.40 -35.99 -11.13
C SER A 100 -34.29 -36.86 -10.51
N PRO A 101 -33.02 -36.38 -10.45
CA PRO A 101 -32.00 -37.14 -9.81
C PRO A 101 -32.32 -37.10 -8.32
N ARG A 102 -32.73 -38.24 -7.75
CA ARG A 102 -32.76 -38.41 -6.29
C ARG A 102 -31.35 -38.15 -5.77
N LYS A 103 -31.05 -36.88 -5.43
CA LYS A 103 -29.80 -36.48 -4.82
C LYS A 103 -29.77 -37.21 -3.49
N ARG A 104 -28.93 -38.25 -3.40
CA ARG A 104 -28.63 -38.90 -2.13
C ARG A 104 -28.13 -37.80 -1.20
N ASP A 105 -28.84 -37.58 -0.10
CA ASP A 105 -28.43 -36.67 0.97
C ASP A 105 -27.10 -37.16 1.56
N ARG A 106 -26.00 -36.75 0.93
CA ARG A 106 -24.66 -37.01 1.42
C ARG A 106 -24.45 -36.07 2.59
N LYS A 107 -24.34 -36.67 3.79
CA LYS A 107 -23.93 -35.94 4.99
C LYS A 107 -22.65 -35.14 4.69
N PRO A 108 -22.58 -33.85 5.03
CA PRO A 108 -21.42 -33.02 4.76
C PRO A 108 -20.21 -33.64 5.47
N SER A 109 -19.15 -33.97 4.71
CA SER A 109 -17.96 -34.54 5.32
C SER A 109 -17.31 -33.47 6.19
N GLN A 110 -17.04 -33.80 7.44
CA GLN A 110 -16.21 -32.98 8.33
C GLN A 110 -14.87 -32.75 7.61
N SER A 111 -14.60 -31.51 7.21
CA SER A 111 -13.37 -31.18 6.50
C SER A 111 -12.19 -31.50 7.41
N ARG A 112 -11.06 -31.96 6.83
CA ARG A 112 -9.83 -32.25 7.60
C ARG A 112 -9.34 -31.05 8.43
N TYR A 113 -9.78 -29.86 8.06
CA TYR A 113 -9.42 -28.57 8.63
C TYR A 113 -10.41 -28.04 9.67
N ARG A 114 -11.35 -28.86 10.17
CA ARG A 114 -12.32 -28.42 11.21
C ARG A 114 -11.63 -27.73 12.40
N LYS A 115 -10.56 -28.33 12.91
CA LYS A 115 -9.76 -27.76 14.01
C LYS A 115 -9.09 -26.45 13.63
N GLU A 116 -8.65 -26.29 12.38
CA GLU A 116 -8.02 -25.05 11.91
C GLU A 116 -9.05 -23.93 11.74
N LEU A 117 -10.26 -24.25 11.30
CA LEU A 117 -11.37 -23.31 11.20
C LEU A 117 -11.79 -22.81 12.59
N GLU A 118 -11.93 -23.71 13.56
CA GLU A 118 -12.23 -23.37 14.96
C GLU A 118 -11.13 -22.45 15.54
N MET A 119 -9.86 -22.78 15.32
CA MET A 119 -8.74 -21.93 15.76
C MET A 119 -8.71 -20.56 15.04
N ALA A 120 -9.09 -20.51 13.76
CA ALA A 120 -9.18 -19.26 13.01
C ALA A 120 -10.34 -18.39 13.51
N GLU A 121 -11.48 -18.99 13.85
CA GLU A 121 -12.62 -18.29 14.45
C GLU A 121 -12.27 -17.74 15.82
N GLN A 122 -11.62 -18.53 16.69
CA GLN A 122 -11.15 -18.06 17.99
C GLN A 122 -10.23 -16.83 17.85
N ARG A 123 -9.29 -16.86 16.91
CA ARG A 123 -8.41 -15.70 16.63
C ARG A 123 -9.16 -14.49 16.10
N LYS A 124 -10.21 -14.69 15.29
CA LYS A 124 -11.07 -13.60 14.82
C LYS A 124 -11.85 -12.98 15.97
N VAL A 125 -12.48 -13.79 16.81
CA VAL A 125 -13.23 -13.35 17.99
C VAL A 125 -12.32 -12.61 18.95
N GLU A 126 -11.10 -13.10 19.20
CA GLU A 126 -10.13 -12.42 20.08
C GLU A 126 -9.73 -11.05 19.52
N ARG A 127 -9.46 -10.96 18.20
CA ARG A 127 -9.13 -9.70 17.54
C ARG A 127 -10.30 -8.72 17.58
N GLU A 128 -11.51 -9.20 17.31
CA GLU A 128 -12.72 -8.40 17.35
C GLU A 128 -13.01 -7.89 18.76
N ALA A 129 -12.87 -8.74 19.78
CA ALA A 129 -13.02 -8.36 21.18
C ALA A 129 -11.99 -7.28 21.57
N LYS A 130 -10.72 -7.44 21.15
CA LYS A 130 -9.68 -6.43 21.35
C LYS A 130 -9.99 -5.11 20.64
N GLN A 131 -10.46 -5.16 19.39
CA GLN A 131 -10.87 -3.97 18.64
C GLN A 131 -12.05 -3.26 19.31
N LYS A 132 -13.10 -4.00 19.68
CA LYS A 132 -14.27 -3.47 20.38
C LYS A 132 -13.90 -2.85 21.72
N ALA A 133 -12.97 -3.45 22.48
CA ALA A 133 -12.48 -2.87 23.73
C ALA A 133 -11.70 -1.56 23.49
N GLN A 134 -10.86 -1.50 22.44
CA GLN A 134 -10.17 -0.27 22.07
C GLN A 134 -11.14 0.81 21.60
N GLU A 135 -12.12 0.46 20.76
CA GLU A 135 -13.15 1.37 20.29
C GLU A 135 -13.99 1.91 21.44
N ALA A 136 -14.40 1.08 22.39
CA ALA A 136 -15.12 1.52 23.59
C ALA A 136 -14.30 2.54 24.40
N ARG A 137 -13.00 2.29 24.60
CA ARG A 137 -12.08 3.24 25.26
C ARG A 137 -11.94 4.53 24.47
N GLN A 138 -11.83 4.45 23.13
CA GLN A 138 -11.77 5.63 22.27
C GLN A 138 -13.07 6.43 22.31
N GLN A 139 -14.22 5.76 22.29
CA GLN A 139 -15.53 6.38 22.39
C GLN A 139 -15.68 7.10 23.74
N GLU A 140 -15.31 6.47 24.85
CA GLU A 140 -15.30 7.12 26.18
C GLU A 140 -14.40 8.35 26.19
N ARG A 141 -13.17 8.25 25.64
CA ARG A 141 -12.26 9.39 25.51
C ARG A 141 -12.86 10.52 24.67
N ARG A 142 -13.52 10.19 23.55
CA ARG A 142 -14.18 11.16 22.68
C ARG A 142 -15.38 11.82 23.38
N GLN A 143 -16.19 11.05 24.11
CA GLN A 143 -17.31 11.56 24.90
C GLN A 143 -16.84 12.51 26.00
N MET A 144 -15.79 12.15 26.74
CA MET A 144 -15.17 13.02 27.74
C MET A 144 -14.60 14.29 27.12
N ALA A 145 -13.91 14.20 25.97
CA ALA A 145 -13.41 15.36 25.26
C ALA A 145 -14.56 16.29 24.80
N LYS A 146 -15.67 15.72 24.31
CA LYS A 146 -16.86 16.47 23.92
C LYS A 146 -17.54 17.14 25.12
N ALA A 147 -17.60 16.47 26.27
CA ALA A 147 -18.16 17.02 27.52
C ALA A 147 -17.27 18.10 28.13
N LYS A 148 -15.95 18.00 27.97
CA LYS A 148 -14.97 19.00 28.41
C LYS A 148 -14.94 20.27 27.54
N ARG A 149 -15.54 20.26 26.34
CA ARG A 149 -15.58 21.46 25.50
C ARG A 149 -16.34 22.60 26.20
N PRO A 150 -15.70 23.78 26.37
CA PRO A 150 -16.34 24.93 27.01
C PRO A 150 -17.48 25.48 26.15
N GLY A 151 -18.44 26.14 26.80
CA GLY A 151 -19.54 26.83 26.11
C GLY A 151 -19.09 28.15 25.48
N LYS A 152 -20.04 28.89 24.90
CA LYS A 152 -19.78 30.23 24.33
C LYS A 152 -19.24 31.22 25.38
N ASP A 153 -19.67 31.05 26.63
CA ASP A 153 -19.20 31.85 27.77
C ASP A 153 -17.84 31.38 28.34
N GLY A 154 -17.16 30.42 27.69
CA GLY A 154 -15.88 29.86 28.13
C GLY A 154 -15.95 28.92 29.34
N LYS A 155 -17.08 28.87 30.05
CA LYS A 155 -17.29 28.03 31.23
C LYS A 155 -17.52 26.56 30.85
N THR A 156 -16.96 25.64 31.63
CA THR A 156 -17.20 24.19 31.52
C THR A 156 -18.59 23.85 32.03
N LYS A 157 -19.34 23.03 31.27
CA LYS A 157 -20.69 22.59 31.65
C LYS A 157 -20.62 21.30 32.47
N LEU A 158 -20.62 21.42 33.79
CA LEU A 158 -20.48 20.28 34.72
C LEU A 158 -21.51 19.17 34.46
N GLY A 159 -22.76 19.52 34.13
CA GLY A 159 -23.81 18.54 33.81
C GLY A 159 -23.50 17.64 32.60
N ARG A 160 -22.69 18.11 31.64
CA ARG A 160 -22.25 17.27 30.51
C ARG A 160 -21.14 16.31 30.91
N GLN A 161 -20.30 16.71 31.86
CA GLN A 161 -19.21 15.90 32.36
C GLN A 161 -19.70 14.86 33.37
N SER A 162 -20.65 15.23 34.22
CA SER A 162 -21.21 14.36 35.25
C SER A 162 -21.80 13.09 34.64
N THR A 163 -22.57 13.17 33.56
CA THR A 163 -23.17 11.99 32.89
C THR A 163 -22.13 10.97 32.43
N VAL A 164 -21.06 11.41 31.76
CA VAL A 164 -20.00 10.51 31.28
C VAL A 164 -19.22 9.93 32.47
N LEU A 165 -18.93 10.73 33.49
CA LEU A 165 -18.24 10.28 34.70
C LEU A 165 -19.08 9.26 35.48
N LEU A 166 -20.38 9.48 35.63
CA LEU A 166 -21.29 8.54 36.28
C LEU A 166 -21.33 7.21 35.54
N SER A 167 -21.39 7.21 34.21
CA SER A 167 -21.36 5.97 33.42
C SER A 167 -20.04 5.18 33.59
N ARG A 168 -18.92 5.90 33.76
CA ARG A 168 -17.61 5.30 34.03
C ARG A 168 -17.54 4.72 35.45
N VAL A 169 -18.05 5.45 36.44
CA VAL A 169 -18.15 4.97 37.83
C VAL A 169 -19.05 3.75 37.91
N GLN A 170 -20.20 3.73 37.22
CA GLN A 170 -21.09 2.57 37.18
C GLN A 170 -20.39 1.33 36.60
N ARG A 171 -19.57 1.49 35.54
CA ARG A 171 -18.74 0.39 35.03
C ARG A 171 -17.70 -0.08 36.04
N LEU A 172 -16.97 0.85 36.66
CA LEU A 172 -15.96 0.52 37.67
C LEU A 172 -16.57 -0.15 38.91
N MET A 173 -17.77 0.25 39.32
CA MET A 173 -18.50 -0.40 40.42
C MET A 173 -19.08 -1.76 40.03
N GLY A 174 -19.46 -1.96 38.76
CA GLY A 174 -19.85 -3.28 38.25
C GLY A 174 -18.66 -4.25 38.08
N GLU A 175 -17.49 -3.73 37.72
CA GLU A 175 -16.25 -4.51 37.58
C GLU A 175 -15.56 -4.78 38.93
N GLY A 176 -15.70 -3.87 39.90
CA GLY A 176 -15.10 -3.96 41.24
C GLY A 176 -16.05 -4.36 42.37
N GLY A 177 -17.34 -4.58 42.07
CA GLY A 177 -18.37 -5.02 43.03
C GLY A 177 -18.56 -6.54 43.10
N HIS A 178 -17.76 -7.30 42.36
CA HIS A 178 -17.62 -8.74 42.48
C HIS A 178 -16.33 -9.05 43.24
N GLY A 179 -16.30 -8.72 44.52
CA GLY A 179 -15.27 -9.10 45.49
C GLY A 179 -15.95 -9.67 46.72
#